data_AF-A0A6M1YJQ5-F1
#
_entry.id   AF-A0A6M1YJQ5-F1
#
_cell.length_a   1.000
_cell.length_b   1.000
_cell.length_c   1.000
_cell.angle_alpha   90.00
_cell.angle_beta   90.00
_cell.angle_gamma   90.00
#
_symmetry.space_group_name_H-M   'P 1'
#
loop_
_entity.id
_entity.type
_entity.pdbx_description
1 polymer ?
#
loop_
_entity_poly.entity_id
_entity_poly.type
_entity_poly.pdbx_seq_one_letter_code
_entity_poly.pdbx_strand_id
1 'polypeptide(L)'
;MASTPPLPKMSRETFDQNFPLPTKTGTSSADKKTMEVILTLLKIQQKRKEQLLQLLQDKLNFPDTPLYSFGMSCLNPIEKKPIENDRIIIRPESREEGFNDLKYFIGNRKRYEENGYKLTLPNSNSLQNLYNKPNLLSKNEQLYRSIFYKKIYDVSLYLKDFKEIFITQSILQKAAEKLQVLNKNWGFNIFEKYEIVLTLSGPDARYNLTKNQLLYLVTPKDLKKTVHCYETIIHEMVHIGVDQMIVRQYNLNYVEKERLVDLICKIYLKELLPNYREQKIINTHIDEFVDENSILNDLPLAIARFVEKHPRD
;
A
#
# COMPACT_ATOMS: atom_id res chain seq x y z
N MET A 1 -5.09 -49.88 9.59
CA MET A 1 -5.86 -49.21 10.65
C MET A 1 -4.92 -48.97 11.82
N ALA A 2 -4.45 -47.74 11.97
CA ALA A 2 -3.50 -47.35 13.00
C ALA A 2 -4.16 -46.32 13.92
N SER A 3 -4.24 -46.65 15.20
CA SER A 3 -4.89 -45.91 16.26
C SER A 3 -4.07 -44.69 16.69
N THR A 4 -4.67 -43.52 16.58
CA THR A 4 -4.13 -42.25 17.08
C THR A 4 -4.07 -42.25 18.61
N PRO A 5 -2.96 -41.84 19.25
CA PRO A 5 -2.88 -41.75 20.70
C PRO A 5 -3.71 -40.56 21.24
N PRO A 6 -4.21 -40.63 22.50
CA PRO A 6 -5.02 -39.56 23.07
C PRO A 6 -4.15 -38.37 23.46
N LEU A 7 -4.67 -37.17 23.21
CA LEU A 7 -4.10 -35.91 23.69
C LEU A 7 -4.17 -35.82 25.23
N PRO A 8 -3.18 -35.20 25.89
CA PRO A 8 -3.20 -35.02 27.33
C PRO A 8 -4.29 -34.01 27.73
N LYS A 9 -5.06 -34.37 28.76
CA LYS A 9 -6.00 -33.48 29.45
C LYS A 9 -5.18 -32.44 30.22
N MET A 10 -5.27 -31.16 29.83
CA MET A 10 -4.87 -30.07 30.70
C MET A 10 -6.03 -29.71 31.63
N SER A 11 -5.80 -29.89 32.91
CA SER A 11 -6.65 -29.46 34.01
C SER A 11 -6.73 -27.93 34.06
N ARG A 12 -7.95 -27.42 34.28
CA ARG A 12 -8.20 -26.10 34.81
C ARG A 12 -7.91 -26.17 36.31
N GLU A 13 -6.89 -25.48 36.78
CA GLU A 13 -6.83 -25.04 38.19
C GLU A 13 -5.81 -23.91 38.38
N THR A 14 -6.31 -22.85 39.04
CA THR A 14 -5.61 -21.86 39.86
C THR A 14 -4.51 -20.99 39.25
N PHE A 15 -4.90 -19.78 38.85
CA PHE A 15 -4.05 -18.58 38.89
C PHE A 15 -4.83 -17.45 39.57
N ASP A 16 -5.05 -17.60 40.87
CA ASP A 16 -5.35 -16.51 41.79
C ASP A 16 -4.21 -16.44 42.79
N GLN A 17 -3.22 -15.59 42.51
CA GLN A 17 -2.23 -15.15 43.49
C GLN A 17 -2.04 -13.64 43.36
N ASN A 18 -2.75 -12.93 44.24
CA ASN A 18 -2.26 -11.80 45.04
C ASN A 18 -1.30 -10.81 44.37
N PHE A 19 -1.86 -9.80 43.72
CA PHE A 19 -1.21 -8.48 43.72
C PHE A 19 -1.58 -7.76 45.02
N PRO A 20 -0.61 -7.29 45.82
CA PRO A 20 -0.92 -6.45 46.96
C PRO A 20 -1.56 -5.16 46.45
N LEU A 21 -2.76 -4.85 46.95
CA LEU A 21 -3.37 -3.53 46.83
C LEU A 21 -2.37 -2.50 47.39
N PRO A 22 -2.07 -1.40 46.67
CA PRO A 22 -1.21 -0.36 47.21
C PRO A 22 -1.93 0.26 48.41
N THR A 23 -1.34 0.11 49.58
CA THR A 23 -1.69 0.87 50.77
C THR A 23 -1.55 2.35 50.45
N LYS A 24 -2.55 3.13 50.88
CA LYS A 24 -2.58 4.59 50.75
C LYS A 24 -1.45 5.21 51.57
N THR A 25 -0.24 5.23 51.02
CA THR A 25 0.85 6.09 51.49
C THR A 25 0.79 7.38 50.68
N GLY A 26 0.86 8.52 51.39
CA GLY A 26 0.68 9.84 50.82
C GLY A 26 1.66 10.07 49.66
N THR A 27 1.13 10.24 48.45
CA THR A 27 1.91 10.67 47.28
C THR A 27 2.64 11.95 47.63
N SER A 28 3.97 11.91 47.54
CA SER A 28 4.80 13.07 47.81
C SER A 28 4.47 14.19 46.81
N SER A 29 4.73 15.44 47.19
CA SER A 29 4.56 16.61 46.30
C SER A 29 5.30 16.44 44.96
N ALA A 30 6.39 15.67 44.93
CA ALA A 30 7.16 15.36 43.74
C ALA A 30 6.43 14.41 42.77
N ASP A 31 5.62 13.48 43.27
CA ASP A 31 4.86 12.52 42.45
C ASP A 31 3.70 13.20 41.72
N LYS A 32 3.08 14.21 42.35
CA LYS A 32 2.01 15.00 41.73
C LYS A 32 2.53 15.84 40.56
N LYS A 33 3.68 16.51 40.73
CA LYS A 33 4.31 17.28 39.64
C LYS A 33 4.72 16.39 38.48
N THR A 34 5.23 15.19 38.77
CA THR A 34 5.64 14.23 37.72
C THR A 34 4.42 13.75 36.92
N MET A 35 3.32 13.41 37.59
CA MET A 35 2.08 13.00 36.91
C MET A 35 1.45 14.14 36.10
N GLU A 36 1.52 15.39 36.57
CA GLU A 36 1.04 16.57 35.85
C GLU A 36 1.83 16.83 34.56
N VAL A 37 3.16 16.65 34.59
CA VAL A 37 4.01 16.73 33.40
C VAL A 37 3.66 15.64 32.38
N ILE A 38 3.46 14.39 32.83
CA ILE A 38 3.07 13.27 31.95
C ILE A 38 1.72 13.55 31.29
N LEU A 39 0.72 13.99 32.05
CA LEU A 39 -0.60 14.34 31.52
C LEU A 39 -0.53 15.51 30.52
N THR A 40 0.34 16.48 30.78
CA THR A 40 0.56 17.61 29.86
C THR A 40 1.20 17.15 28.55
N LEU A 41 2.20 16.27 28.59
CA LEU A 41 2.82 15.70 27.40
C LEU A 41 1.83 14.88 26.56
N LEU A 42 0.98 14.08 27.21
CA LEU A 42 -0.08 13.33 26.53
C LEU A 42 -1.09 14.25 25.83
N LYS A 43 -1.50 15.35 26.49
CA LYS A 43 -2.38 16.37 25.87
C LYS A 43 -1.72 17.05 24.67
N ILE A 44 -0.43 17.36 24.74
CA ILE A 44 0.32 17.95 23.61
C ILE A 44 0.39 16.98 22.43
N GLN A 45 0.66 15.70 22.69
CA GLN A 45 0.69 14.67 21.64
C GLN A 45 -0.68 14.50 20.98
N GLN A 46 -1.76 14.46 21.78
CA GLN A 46 -3.13 14.37 21.28
C GLN A 46 -3.50 15.59 20.42
N LYS A 47 -3.18 16.81 20.88
CA LYS A 47 -3.42 18.05 20.11
C LYS A 47 -2.66 18.09 18.79
N ARG A 48 -1.40 17.63 18.77
CA ARG A 48 -0.61 17.54 17.52
C ARG A 48 -1.19 16.51 16.54
N LYS A 49 -1.71 15.39 17.05
CA LYS A 49 -2.41 14.37 16.25
C LYS A 49 -3.67 14.96 15.63
N GLU A 50 -4.47 15.70 16.41
CA GLU A 50 -5.69 16.38 15.94
C GLU A 50 -5.38 17.46 14.90
N GLN A 51 -4.37 18.30 15.11
CA GLN A 51 -3.94 19.31 14.13
C GLN A 51 -3.46 18.69 12.81
N LEU A 52 -2.73 17.58 12.88
CA LEU A 52 -2.31 16.84 11.68
C LEU A 52 -3.51 16.22 10.97
N LEU A 53 -4.48 15.67 11.72
CA LEU A 53 -5.71 15.12 11.16
C LEU A 53 -6.53 16.20 10.46
N GLN A 54 -6.67 17.37 11.09
CA GLN A 54 -7.36 18.53 10.54
C GLN A 54 -6.67 19.02 9.27
N LEU A 55 -5.33 19.17 9.29
CA LEU A 55 -4.56 19.56 8.11
C LEU A 55 -4.73 18.56 6.95
N LEU A 56 -4.85 17.26 7.26
CA LEU A 56 -5.11 16.24 6.27
C LEU A 56 -6.56 16.30 5.76
N GLN A 57 -7.53 16.53 6.63
CA GLN A 57 -8.93 16.70 6.25
C GLN A 57 -9.13 17.93 5.36
N ASP A 58 -8.54 19.06 5.74
CA ASP A 58 -8.61 20.34 5.03
C ASP A 58 -7.92 20.26 3.65
N LYS A 59 -6.83 19.48 3.54
CA LYS A 59 -6.10 19.32 2.27
C LYS A 59 -6.64 18.22 1.36
N LEU A 60 -7.35 17.22 1.90
CA LEU A 60 -7.75 16.04 1.14
C LEU A 60 -9.23 16.01 0.72
N ASN A 61 -10.04 17.03 1.07
CA ASN A 61 -11.46 17.15 0.67
C ASN A 61 -12.18 15.80 0.67
N PHE A 62 -12.19 15.10 1.80
CA PHE A 62 -12.85 13.80 1.90
C PHE A 62 -14.37 13.98 1.79
N PRO A 63 -15.04 13.40 0.77
CA PRO A 63 -16.45 13.71 0.48
C PRO A 63 -17.46 13.35 1.58
N ASP A 64 -17.11 12.50 2.57
CA ASP A 64 -18.12 11.88 3.45
C ASP A 64 -17.75 11.86 4.96
N THR A 65 -17.01 12.84 5.46
CA THR A 65 -16.76 12.95 6.92
C THR A 65 -17.58 14.10 7.51
N PRO A 66 -18.51 13.86 8.46
CA PRO A 66 -19.30 14.93 9.05
C PRO A 66 -18.41 15.96 9.74
N LEU A 67 -18.54 17.23 9.31
CA LEU A 67 -17.84 18.40 9.83
C LEU A 67 -18.15 18.61 11.31
N TYR A 68 -17.13 18.52 12.17
CA TYR A 68 -17.15 19.18 13.49
C TYR A 68 -16.42 20.51 13.35
N SER A 69 -17.19 21.60 13.22
CA SER A 69 -16.63 22.96 13.18
C SER A 69 -16.22 23.40 14.59
N PHE A 70 -14.93 23.64 14.82
CA PHE A 70 -14.47 24.53 15.88
C PHE A 70 -13.69 25.68 15.23
N GLY A 71 -14.19 26.89 15.42
CA GLY A 71 -13.60 28.09 14.85
C GLY A 71 -12.28 28.46 15.52
N MET A 72 -11.29 28.77 14.70
CA MET A 72 -10.28 29.80 14.99
C MET A 72 -9.85 30.46 13.69
N SER A 73 -9.82 31.79 13.72
CA SER A 73 -9.35 32.64 12.63
C SER A 73 -7.87 33.01 12.78
N CYS A 74 -7.33 33.54 11.67
CA CYS A 74 -6.10 34.33 11.55
C CYS A 74 -4.79 33.56 11.34
N LEU A 75 -4.51 33.15 10.10
CA LEU A 75 -3.19 33.32 9.49
C LEU A 75 -3.39 33.65 8.01
N ASN A 76 -2.79 34.76 7.57
CA ASN A 76 -2.81 35.20 6.16
C ASN A 76 -2.22 34.11 5.25
N PRO A 77 -2.93 33.68 4.19
CA PRO A 77 -2.35 32.76 3.23
C PRO A 77 -1.34 33.54 2.38
N ILE A 78 -0.08 33.07 2.39
CA ILE A 78 0.82 33.31 1.27
C ILE A 78 0.09 32.73 0.05
N GLU A 79 -0.38 33.58 -0.86
CA GLU A 79 -0.94 33.18 -2.15
C GLU A 79 0.15 32.46 -2.95
N LYS A 80 0.34 31.17 -2.68
CA LYS A 80 0.95 30.26 -3.63
C LYS A 80 -0.05 30.13 -4.75
N LYS A 81 0.32 30.60 -5.95
CA LYS A 81 -0.36 30.23 -7.19
C LYS A 81 -0.74 28.75 -7.13
N PRO A 82 -1.98 28.37 -7.45
CA PRO A 82 -2.38 26.97 -7.44
C PRO A 82 -1.36 26.20 -8.27
N ILE A 83 -0.78 25.16 -7.67
CA ILE A 83 0.09 24.22 -8.37
C ILE A 83 -0.85 23.44 -9.29
N GLU A 84 -1.14 24.04 -10.44
CA GLU A 84 -2.05 23.50 -11.44
C GLU A 84 -1.38 22.31 -12.12
N ASN A 85 -2.05 21.16 -12.04
CA ASN A 85 -1.69 19.84 -12.59
C ASN A 85 -0.75 18.96 -11.77
N ASP A 86 -1.12 18.66 -10.53
CA ASP A 86 -0.63 17.45 -9.86
C ASP A 86 -1.15 16.19 -10.61
N ARG A 87 -0.30 15.62 -11.47
CA ARG A 87 -0.49 14.31 -12.12
C ARG A 87 -0.60 13.16 -11.13
N ILE A 88 -0.22 13.38 -9.87
CA ILE A 88 -0.20 12.38 -8.81
C ILE A 88 -1.19 12.82 -7.72
N ILE A 89 -2.25 12.05 -7.51
CA ILE A 89 -3.13 12.16 -6.33
C ILE A 89 -2.77 11.07 -5.36
N ILE A 90 -2.72 11.37 -4.07
CA ILE A 90 -2.52 10.37 -3.02
C ILE A 90 -3.70 10.44 -2.07
N ARG A 91 -4.34 9.30 -1.78
CA ARG A 91 -5.40 9.24 -0.78
C ARG A 91 -5.46 7.86 -0.10
N PRO A 92 -5.98 7.77 1.13
CA PRO A 92 -6.43 6.49 1.65
C PRO A 92 -7.62 5.97 0.83
N GLU A 93 -7.79 4.64 0.80
CA GLU A 93 -9.05 4.03 0.41
C GLU A 93 -10.17 4.51 1.33
N SER A 94 -11.39 4.64 0.81
CA SER A 94 -12.57 4.83 1.64
C SER A 94 -12.89 3.56 2.45
N ARG A 95 -13.71 3.70 3.50
CA ARG A 95 -14.20 2.54 4.28
C ARG A 95 -14.87 1.48 3.42
N GLU A 96 -15.61 1.91 2.41
CA GLU A 96 -16.33 1.00 1.52
C GLU A 96 -15.40 0.33 0.51
N GLU A 97 -14.46 1.07 -0.08
CA GLU A 97 -13.40 0.48 -0.92
C GLU A 97 -12.62 -0.58 -0.13
N GLY A 98 -12.14 -0.25 1.07
CA GLY A 98 -11.37 -1.19 1.90
C GLY A 98 -12.17 -2.42 2.33
N PHE A 99 -13.47 -2.29 2.60
CA PHE A 99 -14.31 -3.45 2.91
C PHE A 99 -14.53 -4.35 1.68
N ASN A 100 -14.74 -3.74 0.51
CA ASN A 100 -14.91 -4.48 -0.74
C ASN A 100 -13.62 -5.20 -1.15
N ASP A 101 -12.46 -4.57 -0.97
CA ASP A 101 -11.15 -5.18 -1.16
C ASP A 101 -10.95 -6.36 -0.20
N LEU A 102 -11.22 -6.17 1.09
CA LEU A 102 -11.13 -7.23 2.08
C LEU A 102 -12.00 -8.43 1.68
N LYS A 103 -13.26 -8.17 1.28
CA LYS A 103 -14.19 -9.22 0.82
C LYS A 103 -13.65 -9.95 -0.40
N TYR A 104 -13.14 -9.21 -1.38
CA TYR A 104 -12.54 -9.78 -2.59
C TYR A 104 -11.36 -10.69 -2.27
N PHE A 105 -10.41 -10.23 -1.44
CA PHE A 105 -9.22 -11.02 -1.11
C PHE A 105 -9.53 -12.23 -0.24
N ILE A 106 -10.47 -12.14 0.70
CA ILE A 106 -10.93 -13.31 1.47
C ILE A 106 -11.53 -14.36 0.54
N GLY A 107 -12.37 -13.95 -0.41
CA GLY A 107 -13.00 -14.86 -1.38
C GLY A 107 -12.02 -15.51 -2.36
N ASN A 108 -10.94 -14.80 -2.71
CA ASN A 108 -9.96 -15.26 -3.71
C ASN A 108 -8.64 -15.75 -3.11
N ARG A 109 -8.53 -15.85 -1.78
CA ARG A 109 -7.28 -16.11 -1.07
C ARG A 109 -6.51 -17.31 -1.61
N LYS A 110 -7.20 -18.45 -1.80
CA LYS A 110 -6.59 -19.70 -2.28
C LYS A 110 -5.93 -19.51 -3.65
N ARG A 111 -6.60 -18.81 -4.58
CA ARG A 111 -6.05 -18.52 -5.92
C ARG A 111 -4.78 -17.68 -5.85
N TYR A 112 -4.70 -16.69 -4.95
CA TYR A 112 -3.49 -15.89 -4.80
C TYR A 112 -2.34 -16.72 -4.22
N GLU A 113 -2.61 -17.51 -3.19
CA GLU A 113 -1.61 -18.40 -2.57
C GLU A 113 -1.08 -19.45 -3.57
N GLU A 114 -1.95 -20.04 -4.40
CA GLU A 114 -1.57 -20.99 -5.47
C GLU A 114 -0.69 -20.36 -6.55
N ASN A 115 -0.84 -19.06 -6.81
CA ASN A 115 -0.02 -18.30 -7.76
C ASN A 115 1.22 -17.68 -7.11
N GLY A 116 1.54 -18.03 -5.86
CA GLY A 116 2.72 -17.53 -5.14
C GLY A 116 2.62 -16.09 -4.65
N TYR A 117 1.44 -15.46 -4.74
CA TYR A 117 1.26 -14.10 -4.22
C TYR A 117 1.14 -14.10 -2.70
N LYS A 118 1.91 -13.22 -2.07
CA LYS A 118 1.78 -12.94 -0.64
C LYS A 118 0.66 -11.92 -0.42
N LEU A 119 -0.47 -12.38 0.09
CA LEU A 119 -1.57 -11.51 0.50
C LEU A 119 -1.39 -11.04 1.95
N THR A 120 -1.56 -9.74 2.16
CA THR A 120 -1.71 -9.15 3.49
C THR A 120 -3.18 -8.87 3.75
N LEU A 121 -3.67 -9.33 4.89
CA LEU A 121 -5.02 -9.05 5.39
C LEU A 121 -4.93 -8.42 6.78
N PRO A 122 -5.89 -7.57 7.19
CA PRO A 122 -5.87 -6.95 8.50
C PRO A 122 -5.82 -7.98 9.63
N ASN A 123 -4.85 -7.84 10.53
CA ASN A 123 -4.72 -8.76 11.66
C ASN A 123 -5.75 -8.41 12.75
N SER A 124 -6.92 -9.02 12.69
CA SER A 124 -7.99 -8.85 13.67
C SER A 124 -8.58 -10.19 14.10
N ASN A 125 -8.66 -10.41 15.40
CA ASN A 125 -9.33 -11.59 15.98
C ASN A 125 -10.78 -11.74 15.48
N SER A 126 -11.44 -10.62 15.17
CA SER A 126 -12.82 -10.63 14.65
C SER A 126 -12.92 -11.14 13.21
N LEU A 127 -11.81 -11.14 12.44
CA LEU A 127 -11.78 -11.61 11.05
C LEU A 127 -11.16 -13.00 10.88
N GLN A 128 -10.45 -13.54 11.87
CA GLN A 128 -9.79 -14.85 11.71
C GLN A 128 -10.75 -15.98 11.30
N ASN A 129 -11.98 -15.97 11.83
CA ASN A 129 -12.99 -16.94 11.43
C ASN A 129 -13.37 -16.83 9.94
N LEU A 130 -13.38 -15.61 9.38
CA LEU A 130 -13.66 -15.40 7.96
C LEU A 130 -12.55 -15.96 7.07
N TYR A 131 -11.30 -15.83 7.50
CA TYR A 131 -10.15 -16.28 6.72
C TYR A 131 -10.16 -17.79 6.50
N ASN A 132 -10.73 -18.54 7.45
CA ASN A 132 -10.87 -19.99 7.37
C ASN A 132 -12.22 -20.43 6.80
N LYS A 133 -13.25 -19.56 6.88
CA LYS A 133 -14.61 -19.85 6.40
C LYS A 133 -15.18 -18.64 5.63
N PRO A 134 -14.73 -18.40 4.37
CA PRO A 134 -15.16 -17.26 3.57
C PRO A 134 -16.67 -17.15 3.36
N ASN A 135 -17.38 -18.30 3.36
CA ASN A 135 -18.83 -18.35 3.24
C ASN A 135 -19.59 -17.65 4.39
N LEU A 136 -18.96 -17.44 5.55
CA LEU A 136 -19.53 -16.66 6.64
C LEU A 136 -19.69 -15.19 6.28
N LEU A 137 -18.84 -14.66 5.39
CA LEU A 137 -18.88 -13.26 4.97
C LEU A 137 -20.16 -12.96 4.19
N SER A 138 -20.55 -13.84 3.26
CA SER A 138 -21.77 -13.66 2.46
C SER A 138 -23.05 -13.76 3.31
N LYS A 139 -23.03 -14.60 4.36
CA LYS A 139 -24.20 -14.76 5.26
C LYS A 139 -24.35 -13.63 6.27
N ASN A 140 -23.26 -12.93 6.60
CA ASN A 140 -23.23 -11.93 7.67
C ASN A 140 -22.55 -10.63 7.21
N GLU A 141 -22.73 -10.25 5.94
CA GLU A 141 -21.97 -9.16 5.34
C GLU A 141 -22.09 -7.86 6.14
N GLN A 142 -23.30 -7.51 6.56
CA GLN A 142 -23.55 -6.27 7.31
C GLN A 142 -22.87 -6.25 8.68
N LEU A 143 -22.80 -7.39 9.35
CA LEU A 143 -22.07 -7.54 10.61
C LEU A 143 -20.57 -7.27 10.39
N TYR A 144 -19.98 -7.92 9.40
CA TYR A 144 -18.54 -7.79 9.13
C TYR A 144 -18.17 -6.42 8.55
N ARG A 145 -19.06 -5.80 7.76
CA ARG A 145 -18.94 -4.40 7.33
C ARG A 145 -18.88 -3.46 8.53
N SER A 146 -19.82 -3.61 9.47
CA SER A 146 -19.82 -2.84 10.72
C SER A 146 -18.55 -3.08 11.56
N ILE A 147 -18.06 -4.32 11.63
CA ILE A 147 -16.79 -4.64 12.32
C ILE A 147 -15.63 -3.94 11.63
N PHE A 148 -15.52 -4.03 10.30
CA PHE A 148 -14.45 -3.38 9.53
C PHE A 148 -14.45 -1.87 9.79
N TYR A 149 -15.62 -1.23 9.64
CA TYR A 149 -15.75 0.22 9.77
C TYR A 149 -15.40 0.74 11.16
N LYS A 150 -15.73 -0.03 12.22
CA LYS A 150 -15.60 0.42 13.61
C LYS A 150 -14.29 -0.01 14.27
N LYS A 151 -13.71 -1.13 13.86
CA LYS A 151 -12.59 -1.77 14.57
C LYS A 151 -11.31 -1.93 13.74
N ILE A 152 -11.40 -1.82 12.42
CA ILE A 152 -10.28 -2.18 11.53
C ILE A 152 -9.84 -0.98 10.72
N TYR A 153 -10.79 -0.30 10.09
CA TYR A 153 -10.51 0.90 9.34
C TYR A 153 -10.19 2.05 10.29
N ASP A 154 -8.95 2.55 10.20
CA ASP A 154 -8.49 3.73 10.90
C ASP A 154 -7.58 4.53 9.97
N VAL A 155 -7.96 5.79 9.70
CA VAL A 155 -7.19 6.70 8.83
C VAL A 155 -5.76 6.89 9.35
N SER A 156 -5.52 6.73 10.65
CA SER A 156 -4.19 6.83 11.23
C SER A 156 -3.20 5.78 10.71
N LEU A 157 -3.71 4.64 10.19
CA LEU A 157 -2.89 3.56 9.65
C LEU A 157 -2.20 3.96 8.33
N TYR A 158 -2.76 4.89 7.57
CA TYR A 158 -2.19 5.32 6.28
C TYR A 158 -1.15 6.43 6.42
N LEU A 159 -1.08 7.09 7.58
CA LEU A 159 -0.32 8.34 7.75
C LEU A 159 1.18 8.20 7.48
N LYS A 160 1.76 7.04 7.77
CA LYS A 160 3.19 6.78 7.57
C LYS A 160 3.51 6.79 6.08
N ASP A 161 2.92 5.87 5.31
CA ASP A 161 3.17 5.75 3.88
C ASP A 161 2.64 6.98 3.12
N PHE A 162 1.51 7.56 3.53
CA PHE A 162 1.02 8.81 2.94
C PHE A 162 2.08 9.91 2.99
N LYS A 163 2.72 10.13 4.13
CA LYS A 163 3.78 11.14 4.27
C LYS A 163 5.00 10.81 3.42
N GLU A 164 5.41 9.55 3.39
CA GLU A 164 6.57 9.11 2.60
C GLU A 164 6.33 9.35 1.10
N ILE A 165 5.15 8.98 0.59
CA ILE A 165 4.76 9.18 -0.81
C ILE A 165 4.60 10.67 -1.10
N PHE A 166 4.00 11.43 -0.20
CA PHE A 166 3.83 12.88 -0.35
C PHE A 166 5.18 13.61 -0.47
N ILE A 167 6.17 13.25 0.36
CA ILE A 167 7.52 13.83 0.30
C ILE A 167 8.23 13.45 -1.01
N THR A 168 7.95 12.26 -1.55
CA THR A 168 8.55 11.74 -2.79
C THR A 168 7.70 12.00 -4.03
N GLN A 169 6.61 12.77 -3.93
CA GLN A 169 5.68 13.04 -5.02
C GLN A 169 6.38 13.68 -6.24
N SER A 170 7.38 14.53 -6.02
CA SER A 170 8.16 15.14 -7.10
C SER A 170 8.99 14.12 -7.90
N ILE A 171 9.45 13.03 -7.27
CA ILE A 171 10.14 11.93 -7.95
C ILE A 171 9.13 11.17 -8.83
N LEU A 172 7.93 10.92 -8.31
CA LEU A 172 6.85 10.26 -9.05
C LEU A 172 6.40 11.10 -10.26
N GLN A 173 6.29 12.42 -10.11
CA GLN A 173 5.99 13.34 -11.20
C GLN A 173 7.07 13.29 -12.29
N LYS A 174 8.34 13.37 -11.92
CA LYS A 174 9.46 13.23 -12.85
C LYS A 174 9.49 11.88 -13.55
N ALA A 175 9.14 10.79 -12.85
CA ALA A 175 9.02 9.47 -13.45
C ALA A 175 7.90 9.45 -14.50
N ALA A 176 6.72 9.99 -14.19
CA ALA A 176 5.62 10.11 -15.16
C ALA A 176 6.02 10.96 -16.39
N GLU A 177 6.72 12.07 -16.18
CA GLU A 177 7.24 12.91 -17.27
C GLU A 177 8.24 12.15 -18.15
N LYS A 178 9.17 11.41 -17.55
CA LYS A 178 10.15 10.59 -18.28
C LYS A 178 9.46 9.47 -19.07
N LEU A 179 8.49 8.79 -18.47
CA LEU A 179 7.68 7.76 -19.14
C LEU A 179 6.79 8.31 -20.27
N GLN A 180 6.41 9.59 -20.22
CA GLN A 180 5.69 10.24 -21.33
C GLN A 180 6.52 10.25 -22.63
N VAL A 181 7.85 10.26 -22.53
CA VAL A 181 8.72 10.15 -23.72
C VAL A 181 8.51 8.80 -24.40
N LEU A 182 8.44 7.71 -23.63
CA LEU A 182 8.16 6.37 -24.15
C LEU A 182 6.77 6.28 -24.80
N ASN A 183 5.78 6.98 -24.22
CA ASN A 183 4.45 7.08 -24.80
C ASN A 183 4.49 7.69 -26.20
N LYS A 184 5.25 8.77 -26.38
CA LYS A 184 5.42 9.42 -27.69
C LYS A 184 6.18 8.56 -28.69
N ASN A 185 7.18 7.81 -28.24
CA ASN A 185 8.07 7.08 -29.13
C ASN A 185 7.43 5.80 -29.66
N TRP A 186 6.74 5.04 -28.82
CA TRP A 186 6.21 3.72 -29.21
C TRP A 186 4.88 3.35 -28.56
N GLY A 187 4.20 4.30 -27.91
CA GLY A 187 2.84 4.08 -27.39
C GLY A 187 2.77 3.43 -26.01
N PHE A 188 3.83 3.55 -25.19
CA PHE A 188 3.78 3.19 -23.76
C PHE A 188 2.54 3.78 -23.07
N ASN A 189 1.76 2.98 -22.36
CA ASN A 189 0.55 3.46 -21.73
C ASN A 189 0.84 4.29 -20.47
N ILE A 190 0.27 5.49 -20.39
CA ILE A 190 0.45 6.41 -19.26
C ILE A 190 -0.91 6.99 -18.89
N PHE A 191 -1.20 7.07 -17.60
CA PHE A 191 -2.37 7.80 -17.14
C PHE A 191 -2.08 9.30 -17.17
N GLU A 192 -3.05 10.08 -17.64
CA GLU A 192 -3.01 11.54 -17.48
C GLU A 192 -2.85 11.93 -16.00
N LYS A 193 -3.52 11.16 -15.13
CA LYS A 193 -3.47 11.30 -13.70
C LYS A 193 -3.39 9.94 -13.02
N TYR A 194 -2.38 9.75 -12.17
CA TYR A 194 -2.23 8.58 -11.32
C TYR A 194 -2.88 8.86 -9.97
N GLU A 195 -3.92 8.09 -9.66
CA GLU A 195 -4.50 8.08 -8.32
C GLU A 195 -3.88 6.94 -7.50
N ILE A 196 -3.05 7.31 -6.54
CA ILE A 196 -2.38 6.39 -5.61
C ILE A 196 -3.29 6.21 -4.38
N VAL A 197 -3.97 5.07 -4.34
CA VAL A 197 -4.88 4.67 -3.27
C VAL A 197 -4.14 3.78 -2.28
N LEU A 198 -4.05 4.22 -1.03
CA LEU A 198 -3.43 3.43 0.04
C LEU A 198 -4.44 2.42 0.59
N THR A 199 -4.08 1.13 0.65
CA THR A 199 -4.99 0.05 1.05
C THR A 199 -4.53 -0.69 2.30
N LEU A 200 -5.46 -1.29 3.04
CA LEU A 200 -5.18 -2.14 4.22
C LEU A 200 -5.08 -3.64 3.89
N SER A 201 -5.50 -4.02 2.68
CA SER A 201 -5.59 -5.42 2.25
C SER A 201 -5.05 -5.58 0.83
N GLY A 202 -4.48 -6.75 0.54
CA GLY A 202 -4.04 -7.15 -0.80
C GLY A 202 -2.55 -7.47 -0.92
N PRO A 203 -2.03 -7.55 -2.16
CA PRO A 203 -0.59 -7.62 -2.44
C PRO A 203 0.09 -6.27 -2.14
N ASP A 204 1.42 -6.23 -2.17
CA ASP A 204 2.21 -5.03 -1.83
C ASP A 204 1.86 -3.80 -2.68
N ALA A 205 1.63 -4.00 -3.97
CA ALA A 205 1.01 -3.01 -4.86
C ALA A 205 0.25 -3.71 -6.00
N ARG A 206 -0.64 -2.97 -6.66
CA ARG A 206 -1.37 -3.39 -7.87
C ARG A 206 -1.91 -2.17 -8.60
N TYR A 207 -2.47 -2.37 -9.78
CA TYR A 207 -3.14 -1.30 -10.55
C TYR A 207 -4.55 -1.68 -11.00
N ASN A 208 -5.39 -0.66 -11.22
CA ASN A 208 -6.70 -0.77 -11.84
C ASN A 208 -6.74 0.14 -13.08
N LEU A 209 -6.64 -0.47 -14.25
CA LEU A 209 -6.63 0.24 -15.54
C LEU A 209 -7.93 1.00 -15.80
N THR A 210 -9.09 0.49 -15.36
CA THR A 210 -10.38 1.15 -15.60
C THR A 210 -10.54 2.44 -14.81
N LYS A 211 -9.95 2.49 -13.61
CA LYS A 211 -10.04 3.64 -12.71
C LYS A 211 -8.80 4.54 -12.73
N ASN A 212 -7.79 4.21 -13.54
CA ASN A 212 -6.48 4.88 -13.52
C ASN A 212 -5.84 4.92 -12.12
N GLN A 213 -6.01 3.84 -11.35
CA GLN A 213 -5.57 3.76 -9.96
C GLN A 213 -4.34 2.87 -9.79
N LEU A 214 -3.44 3.30 -8.92
CA LEU A 214 -2.38 2.51 -8.31
C LEU A 214 -2.77 2.25 -6.86
N LEU A 215 -2.88 0.98 -6.47
CA LEU A 215 -3.26 0.60 -5.12
C LEU A 215 -2.00 0.12 -4.40
N TYR A 216 -1.62 0.80 -3.33
CA TYR A 216 -0.41 0.54 -2.57
C TYR A 216 -0.77 0.09 -1.15
N LEU A 217 -0.32 -1.10 -0.77
CA LEU A 217 -0.56 -1.64 0.56
C LEU A 217 0.27 -0.90 1.60
N VAL A 218 -0.40 -0.33 2.61
CA VAL A 218 0.29 0.37 3.70
C VAL A 218 1.17 -0.57 4.50
N THR A 219 2.28 -0.03 4.97
CA THR A 219 3.21 -0.79 5.81
C THR A 219 2.63 -0.90 7.23
N PRO A 220 2.45 -2.11 7.79
CA PRO A 220 2.05 -2.26 9.18
C PRO A 220 2.99 -1.50 10.12
N LYS A 221 2.47 -0.95 11.23
CA LYS A 221 3.22 -0.06 12.13
C LYS A 221 4.56 -0.63 12.58
N ASP A 222 4.61 -1.93 12.82
CA ASP A 222 5.79 -2.63 13.36
C ASP A 222 6.73 -3.20 12.28
N LEU A 223 6.40 -3.00 11.00
CA LEU A 223 7.22 -3.46 9.89
C LEU A 223 7.93 -2.28 9.22
N LYS A 224 9.19 -2.52 8.86
CA LYS A 224 9.94 -1.66 7.94
C LYS A 224 9.98 -2.37 6.59
N LYS A 225 9.52 -1.70 5.54
CA LYS A 225 9.78 -2.15 4.18
C LYS A 225 11.28 -1.96 3.89
N THR A 226 11.84 -2.89 3.14
CA THR A 226 13.24 -2.84 2.68
C THR A 226 13.39 -2.02 1.41
N VAL A 227 12.28 -1.72 0.74
CA VAL A 227 12.17 -0.95 -0.50
C VAL A 227 11.37 0.32 -0.20
N HIS A 228 11.79 1.44 -0.78
CA HIS A 228 11.08 2.71 -0.62
C HIS A 228 9.75 2.70 -1.37
N CYS A 229 8.74 3.38 -0.83
CA CYS A 229 7.39 3.36 -1.42
C CYS A 229 7.35 3.84 -2.88
N TYR A 230 8.15 4.86 -3.22
CA TYR A 230 8.17 5.45 -4.55
C TYR A 230 8.76 4.51 -5.60
N GLU A 231 9.72 3.64 -5.22
CA GLU A 231 10.28 2.63 -6.14
C GLU A 231 9.20 1.62 -6.53
N THR A 232 8.42 1.13 -5.55
CA THR A 232 7.28 0.24 -5.81
C THR A 232 6.23 0.91 -6.69
N ILE A 233 5.90 2.18 -6.42
CA ILE A 233 4.91 2.91 -7.21
C ILE A 233 5.38 3.09 -8.67
N ILE A 234 6.66 3.44 -8.87
CA ILE A 234 7.23 3.59 -10.21
C ILE A 234 7.28 2.24 -10.95
N HIS A 235 7.62 1.16 -10.26
CA HIS A 235 7.57 -0.20 -10.82
C HIS A 235 6.16 -0.53 -11.36
N GLU A 236 5.11 -0.23 -10.60
CA GLU A 236 3.73 -0.42 -11.05
C GLU A 236 3.32 0.53 -12.19
N MET A 237 3.84 1.78 -12.22
CA MET A 237 3.65 2.67 -13.37
C MET A 237 4.24 2.08 -14.65
N VAL A 238 5.39 1.39 -14.54
CA VAL A 238 6.01 0.68 -15.66
C VAL A 238 5.17 -0.52 -16.09
N HIS A 239 4.67 -1.33 -15.15
CA HIS A 239 3.74 -2.43 -15.44
C HIS A 239 2.54 -1.95 -16.26
N ILE A 240 1.90 -0.85 -15.85
CA ILE A 240 0.76 -0.25 -16.59
C ILE A 240 1.14 0.05 -18.03
N GLY A 241 2.32 0.60 -18.25
CA GLY A 241 2.71 1.08 -19.57
C GLY A 241 3.11 0.01 -20.56
N VAL A 242 3.64 -1.11 -20.08
CA VAL A 242 4.01 -2.26 -20.93
C VAL A 242 2.89 -3.29 -21.10
N ASP A 243 1.85 -3.27 -20.26
CA ASP A 243 0.87 -4.37 -20.16
C ASP A 243 0.20 -4.70 -21.50
N GLN A 244 -0.41 -3.72 -22.18
CA GLN A 244 -1.17 -3.99 -23.40
C GLN A 244 -0.27 -4.20 -24.62
N MET A 245 0.61 -3.23 -24.89
CA MET A 245 1.41 -3.18 -26.12
C MET A 245 2.58 -4.15 -26.15
N ILE A 246 3.05 -4.61 -24.99
CA ILE A 246 4.19 -5.53 -24.92
C ILE A 246 3.76 -6.85 -24.32
N VAL A 247 3.33 -6.86 -23.06
CA VAL A 247 3.09 -8.11 -22.32
C VAL A 247 2.00 -8.93 -22.98
N ARG A 248 0.82 -8.33 -23.25
CA ARG A 248 -0.30 -9.05 -23.87
C ARG A 248 -0.06 -9.32 -25.35
N GLN A 249 0.40 -8.31 -26.10
CA GLN A 249 0.67 -8.44 -27.53
C GLN A 249 1.65 -9.59 -27.81
N TYR A 250 2.73 -9.65 -27.06
CA TYR A 250 3.74 -10.69 -27.20
C TYR A 250 3.56 -11.82 -26.20
N ASN A 251 2.43 -11.95 -25.48
CA ASN A 251 2.13 -13.01 -24.49
C ASN A 251 3.27 -13.36 -23.51
N LEU A 252 3.99 -12.35 -22.99
CA LEU A 252 5.08 -12.55 -22.03
C LEU A 252 4.58 -13.26 -20.77
N ASN A 253 5.34 -14.25 -20.28
CA ASN A 253 5.01 -14.91 -19.01
C ASN A 253 5.33 -14.00 -17.82
N TYR A 254 4.91 -14.40 -16.61
CA TYR A 254 5.12 -13.61 -15.39
C TYR A 254 6.60 -13.23 -15.18
N VAL A 255 7.52 -14.18 -15.37
CA VAL A 255 8.95 -13.95 -15.13
C VAL A 255 9.53 -12.96 -16.14
N GLU A 256 9.18 -13.10 -17.42
CA GLU A 256 9.59 -12.19 -18.50
C GLU A 256 9.04 -10.78 -18.27
N LYS A 257 7.77 -10.66 -17.86
CA LYS A 257 7.13 -9.39 -17.53
C LYS A 257 7.86 -8.67 -16.40
N GLU A 258 8.03 -9.33 -15.26
CA GLU A 258 8.70 -8.70 -14.11
C GLU A 258 10.14 -8.32 -14.46
N ARG A 259 10.86 -9.16 -15.23
CA ARG A 259 12.23 -8.86 -15.67
C ARG A 259 12.27 -7.64 -16.59
N LEU A 260 11.35 -7.54 -17.54
CA LEU A 260 11.25 -6.37 -18.42
C LEU A 260 11.02 -5.08 -17.63
N VAL A 261 10.10 -5.12 -16.66
CA VAL A 261 9.82 -3.97 -15.80
C VAL A 261 11.05 -3.58 -14.98
N ASP A 262 11.75 -4.56 -14.40
CA ASP A 262 13.00 -4.34 -13.68
C ASP A 262 14.07 -3.67 -14.56
N LEU A 263 14.22 -4.09 -15.81
CA LEU A 263 15.17 -3.50 -16.75
C LEU A 263 14.83 -2.05 -17.09
N ILE A 264 13.56 -1.72 -17.30
CA ILE A 264 13.13 -0.32 -17.53
C ILE A 264 13.43 0.54 -16.30
N CYS A 265 13.09 0.07 -15.11
CA CYS A 265 13.39 0.77 -13.85
C CYS A 265 14.89 0.98 -13.66
N LYS A 266 15.69 -0.07 -13.87
CA LYS A 266 17.14 -0.05 -13.63
C LYS A 266 17.93 0.72 -14.68
N ILE A 267 17.54 0.66 -15.95
CA ILE A 267 18.32 1.24 -17.06
C ILE A 267 17.81 2.65 -17.36
N TYR A 268 16.52 2.78 -17.65
CA TYR A 268 15.94 4.04 -18.14
C TYR A 268 15.63 5.03 -17.00
N LEU A 269 15.16 4.51 -15.86
CA LEU A 269 14.83 5.33 -14.68
C LEU A 269 15.97 5.40 -13.65
N LYS A 270 17.20 4.98 -14.00
CA LYS A 270 18.38 4.91 -13.12
C LYS A 270 18.67 6.18 -12.32
N GLU A 271 18.47 7.35 -12.92
CA GLU A 271 18.72 8.65 -12.27
C GLU A 271 17.70 8.96 -11.17
N LEU A 272 16.47 8.45 -11.31
CA LEU A 272 15.41 8.58 -10.32
C LEU A 272 15.44 7.44 -9.30
N LEU A 273 15.97 6.27 -9.68
CA LEU A 273 16.05 5.06 -8.89
C LEU A 273 17.51 4.56 -8.76
N PRO A 274 18.45 5.35 -8.21
CA PRO A 274 19.87 5.02 -8.24
C PRO A 274 20.25 3.75 -7.47
N ASN A 275 19.39 3.32 -6.53
CA ASN A 275 19.58 2.12 -5.72
C ASN A 275 18.52 1.05 -5.98
N TYR A 276 17.87 1.08 -7.16
CA TYR A 276 16.81 0.15 -7.52
C TYR A 276 17.28 -1.31 -7.37
N ARG A 277 16.48 -2.10 -6.65
CA ARG A 277 16.75 -3.53 -6.43
C ARG A 277 15.82 -4.36 -7.28
N GLU A 278 16.39 -5.04 -8.26
CA GLU A 278 15.69 -6.01 -9.09
C GLU A 278 15.12 -7.15 -8.23
N GLN A 279 13.99 -7.70 -8.67
CA GLN A 279 13.46 -8.93 -8.12
C GLN A 279 14.44 -10.08 -8.42
N LYS A 280 14.45 -11.10 -7.55
CA LYS A 280 15.29 -12.29 -7.73
C LYS A 280 14.71 -13.19 -8.82
N ILE A 281 14.98 -12.85 -10.08
CA ILE A 281 14.55 -13.57 -11.27
C ILE A 281 15.71 -14.39 -11.84
N ILE A 282 15.47 -15.68 -12.09
CA ILE A 282 16.49 -16.62 -12.59
C ILE A 282 16.66 -16.50 -14.11
N ASN A 283 15.57 -16.32 -14.85
CA ASN A 283 15.62 -16.25 -16.31
C ASN A 283 15.88 -14.81 -16.77
N THR A 284 17.07 -14.58 -17.34
CA THR A 284 17.54 -13.26 -17.79
C THR A 284 17.76 -13.19 -19.30
N HIS A 285 17.17 -14.09 -20.10
CA HIS A 285 17.39 -14.10 -21.56
C HIS A 285 16.93 -12.81 -22.26
N ILE A 286 15.92 -12.15 -21.71
CA ILE A 286 15.40 -10.87 -22.24
C ILE A 286 16.44 -9.74 -22.14
N ASP A 287 17.41 -9.83 -21.22
CA ASP A 287 18.46 -8.83 -21.02
C ASP A 287 19.31 -8.61 -22.28
N GLU A 288 19.48 -9.64 -23.12
CA GLU A 288 20.24 -9.55 -24.38
C GLU A 288 19.61 -8.58 -25.40
N PHE A 289 18.32 -8.26 -25.24
CA PHE A 289 17.54 -7.48 -26.20
C PHE A 289 17.17 -6.09 -25.67
N VAL A 290 17.24 -5.90 -24.35
CA VAL A 290 16.72 -4.71 -23.68
C VAL A 290 17.87 -3.89 -23.13
N ASP A 291 18.14 -2.77 -23.80
CA ASP A 291 19.12 -1.76 -23.43
C ASP A 291 18.47 -0.37 -23.40
N GLU A 292 19.24 0.66 -23.06
CA GLU A 292 18.72 2.04 -22.97
C GLU A 292 18.17 2.54 -24.31
N ASN A 293 18.78 2.14 -25.44
CA ASN A 293 18.38 2.56 -26.77
C ASN A 293 17.08 1.86 -27.21
N SER A 294 16.96 0.55 -26.95
CA SER A 294 15.73 -0.18 -27.27
C SER A 294 14.58 0.27 -26.37
N ILE A 295 14.79 0.50 -25.08
CA ILE A 295 13.76 1.08 -24.20
C ILE A 295 13.29 2.43 -24.72
N LEU A 296 14.22 3.33 -25.05
CA LEU A 296 13.87 4.68 -25.46
C LEU A 296 13.16 4.71 -26.82
N ASN A 297 13.67 3.98 -27.82
CA ASN A 297 13.29 4.20 -29.20
C ASN A 297 12.27 3.18 -29.75
N ASP A 298 12.44 1.89 -29.48
CA ASP A 298 11.56 0.85 -30.05
C ASP A 298 11.63 -0.47 -29.25
N LEU A 299 11.07 -0.43 -28.04
CA LEU A 299 10.98 -1.61 -27.19
C LEU A 299 10.13 -2.73 -27.82
N PRO A 300 8.99 -2.45 -28.51
CA PRO A 300 8.23 -3.48 -29.21
C PRO A 300 9.08 -4.33 -30.15
N LEU A 301 9.95 -3.72 -30.96
CA LEU A 301 10.82 -4.46 -31.88
C LEU A 301 11.85 -5.34 -31.15
N ALA A 302 12.43 -4.84 -30.06
CA ALA A 302 13.35 -5.64 -29.25
C ALA A 302 12.67 -6.87 -28.64
N ILE A 303 11.43 -6.72 -28.15
CA ILE A 303 10.66 -7.84 -27.60
C ILE A 303 10.20 -8.81 -28.68
N ALA A 304 9.85 -8.32 -29.87
CA ALA A 304 9.55 -9.19 -31.02
C ALA A 304 10.73 -10.13 -31.35
N ARG A 305 11.95 -9.59 -31.38
CA ARG A 305 13.18 -10.37 -31.62
C ARG A 305 13.45 -11.38 -30.50
N PHE A 306 13.18 -11.00 -29.24
CA PHE A 306 13.28 -11.92 -28.12
C PHE A 306 12.33 -13.11 -28.29
N VAL A 307 11.05 -12.86 -28.58
CA VAL A 307 10.05 -13.94 -28.76
C VAL A 307 10.34 -14.79 -30.00
N GLU A 308 10.89 -14.21 -31.07
CA GLU A 308 11.33 -14.96 -32.25
C GLU A 308 12.48 -15.93 -31.94
N LYS A 309 13.47 -15.49 -31.13
CA LYS A 309 14.59 -16.34 -30.70
C LYS A 309 14.17 -17.39 -29.66
N HIS A 310 13.13 -17.09 -28.87
CA HIS A 310 12.60 -17.94 -27.81
C HIS A 310 11.12 -18.24 -28.05
N PRO A 311 10.78 -19.02 -29.10
CA PRO A 311 9.40 -19.34 -29.43
C PRO A 311 8.75 -20.12 -28.28
N ARG A 312 7.45 -19.89 -28.09
CA ARG A 312 6.67 -20.60 -27.07
C ARG A 312 6.13 -21.90 -27.63
N ASP A 313 6.21 -22.95 -26.82
CA ASP A 313 5.47 -24.19 -27.03
C ASP A 313 3.96 -23.99 -26.83
#